data_AF-A0A6J0WV22-F1
#
_entry.id   AF-A0A6J0WV22-F1
#
_cell.length_a   1.000
_cell.length_b   1.000
_cell.length_c   1.000
_cell.angle_alpha   90.00
_cell.angle_beta   90.00
_cell.angle_gamma   90.00
#
_symmetry.space_group_name_H-M   'P 1'
#
loop_
_entity.id
_entity.type
_entity.pdbx_description
1 polymer ?
#
loop_
_entity_poly.entity_id
_entity_poly.type
_entity_poly.pdbx_seq_one_letter_code
_entity_poly.pdbx_strand_id
1 'polypeptide(L)'
;MSRSSVTTKGWKTPGNSSELIEEEDCFQKFPSLSEIMSGRCFWKLKESLQAGKLEMVLSGALCFRMKDAALKVLYLHDNQLLAGGLQAGKVIKGEEISVVPNRSLDAKLSPVILGVQGGSQCLSCGTGQEPTLKLEPVNIMELYHSAEKSKKFTFYRRDTGLTSSFESAAYPGWFLCTVPEADQPLQITHLLKGTSWDEPITDFYFQQCD
;
A
#
# COMPACT_ATOMS: atom_id res chain seq x y z
N MET A 1 27.70 40.16 9.99
CA MET A 1 27.85 38.71 9.75
C MET A 1 28.44 38.06 10.98
N SER A 2 27.62 37.37 11.76
CA SER A 2 28.10 36.33 12.68
C SER A 2 26.92 35.43 13.05
N ARG A 3 27.12 34.15 12.77
CA ARG A 3 26.19 33.02 12.72
C ARG A 3 25.31 32.86 13.97
N SER A 4 24.00 32.78 13.76
CA SER A 4 23.08 32.11 14.67
C SER A 4 23.25 30.60 14.50
N SER A 5 23.70 29.93 15.56
CA SER A 5 23.79 28.47 15.68
C SER A 5 22.39 27.85 15.63
N VAL A 6 22.12 27.05 14.60
CA VAL A 6 20.92 26.21 14.53
C VAL A 6 21.15 25.01 15.43
N THR A 7 20.45 24.97 16.56
CA THR A 7 20.38 23.78 17.42
C THR A 7 19.47 22.74 16.76
N THR A 8 20.07 21.72 16.16
CA THR A 8 19.37 20.53 15.70
C THR A 8 18.89 19.71 16.91
N LYS A 9 17.57 19.58 17.07
CA LYS A 9 16.97 18.74 18.12
C LYS A 9 17.15 17.26 17.73
N GLY A 10 18.11 16.58 18.32
CA GLY A 10 18.25 15.11 18.25
C GLY A 10 17.29 14.41 19.22
N TRP A 11 16.74 13.26 18.81
CA TRP A 11 15.81 12.44 19.61
C TRP A 11 16.32 11.01 19.75
N LYS A 12 16.16 10.42 20.95
CA LYS A 12 16.74 9.11 21.33
C LYS A 12 15.81 7.93 21.02
N THR A 13 16.41 6.81 20.64
CA THR A 13 15.76 5.49 20.48
C THR A 13 15.59 4.76 21.82
N PRO A 14 14.57 3.90 21.99
CA PRO A 14 14.55 2.94 23.09
C PRO A 14 15.46 1.75 22.75
N GLY A 15 16.39 1.43 23.66
CA GLY A 15 17.07 0.13 23.70
C GLY A 15 18.59 0.11 23.51
N ASN A 16 19.22 1.16 22.97
CA ASN A 16 20.69 1.25 23.01
C ASN A 16 21.13 2.72 22.94
N SER A 17 21.89 3.14 23.94
CA SER A 17 22.33 4.52 24.14
C SER A 17 23.71 4.72 23.55
N SER A 18 23.83 5.23 22.32
CA SER A 18 24.96 6.11 21.93
C SER A 18 25.02 6.56 20.46
N GLU A 19 24.20 6.09 19.52
CA GLU A 19 24.26 6.62 18.14
C GLU A 19 23.11 7.56 17.81
N LEU A 20 23.44 8.85 17.73
CA LEU A 20 22.65 9.86 17.05
C LEU A 20 22.94 9.73 15.56
N ILE A 21 21.94 9.36 14.75
CA ILE A 21 22.07 9.30 13.29
C ILE A 21 21.60 10.65 12.74
N GLU A 22 22.51 11.46 12.21
CA GLU A 22 22.18 12.75 11.59
C GLU A 22 21.51 12.54 10.19
N GLU A 23 20.90 13.59 9.64
CA GLU A 23 20.10 13.54 8.37
C GLU A 23 20.89 12.97 7.19
N GLU A 24 22.20 13.19 7.15
CA GLU A 24 23.09 12.71 6.08
C GLU A 24 23.51 11.23 6.26
N ASP A 25 23.35 10.66 7.46
CA ASP A 25 23.82 9.30 7.77
C ASP A 25 22.80 8.20 7.39
N CYS A 26 21.51 8.49 7.21
CA CYS A 26 20.55 7.42 6.88
C CYS A 26 20.80 6.82 5.47
N PHE A 27 21.24 7.63 4.50
CA PHE A 27 21.59 7.14 3.15
C PHE A 27 22.94 6.42 3.10
N GLN A 28 23.87 6.74 4.02
CA GLN A 28 25.17 6.07 4.10
C GLN A 28 25.10 4.75 4.88
N LYS A 29 24.21 4.66 5.88
CA LYS A 29 24.10 3.50 6.77
C LYS A 29 23.15 2.41 6.25
N PHE A 30 22.22 2.76 5.35
CA PHE A 30 21.27 1.83 4.72
C PHE A 30 21.32 2.00 3.19
N PRO A 31 22.18 1.25 2.48
CA PRO A 31 22.40 1.42 1.05
C PRO A 31 21.26 0.86 0.19
N SER A 32 20.27 0.18 0.77
CA SER A 32 19.14 -0.43 0.03
C SER A 32 17.78 0.14 0.42
N LEU A 33 16.90 0.33 -0.58
CA LEU A 33 15.55 0.87 -0.42
C LEU A 33 14.66 0.01 0.49
N SER A 34 14.90 -1.30 0.56
CA SER A 34 14.17 -2.24 1.42
C SER A 34 14.46 -2.04 2.92
N GLU A 35 15.69 -1.68 3.28
CA GLU A 35 16.09 -1.40 4.67
C GLU A 35 15.55 -0.05 5.15
N ILE A 36 15.44 0.91 4.24
CA ILE A 36 14.88 2.24 4.52
C ILE A 36 13.37 2.17 4.78
N MET A 37 12.66 1.35 4.01
CA MET A 37 11.19 1.23 4.04
C MET A 37 10.67 0.33 5.17
N SER A 38 11.51 -0.54 5.73
CA SER A 38 11.16 -1.44 6.85
C SER A 38 11.51 -0.88 8.23
N GLY A 39 12.26 0.23 8.30
CA GLY A 39 12.74 0.84 9.55
C GLY A 39 12.18 2.24 9.86
N ARG A 40 12.65 2.85 10.95
CA ARG A 40 12.27 4.23 11.36
C ARG A 40 12.61 5.33 10.33
N CYS A 41 13.45 5.04 9.32
CA CYS A 41 13.72 5.97 8.21
C CYS A 41 12.54 6.11 7.23
N PHE A 42 11.58 5.18 7.18
CA PHE A 42 10.37 5.31 6.37
C PHE A 42 9.60 6.61 6.68
N TRP A 43 9.44 6.91 7.97
CA TRP A 43 8.74 8.11 8.43
C TRP A 43 9.50 9.40 8.09
N LYS A 44 10.84 9.35 8.05
CA LYS A 44 11.68 10.50 7.72
C LYS A 44 11.75 10.75 6.22
N LEU A 45 11.77 9.70 5.38
CA LEU A 45 11.54 9.87 3.94
C LEU A 45 10.14 10.39 3.63
N LYS A 46 9.12 9.94 4.39
CA LYS A 46 7.76 10.46 4.29
C LYS A 46 7.72 11.97 4.59
N GLU A 47 8.45 12.45 5.59
CA GLU A 47 8.60 13.88 5.88
C GLU A 47 9.45 14.64 4.83
N SER A 48 10.55 14.08 4.33
CA SER A 48 11.37 14.70 3.26
C SER A 48 10.67 14.74 1.90
N LEU A 49 9.82 13.73 1.59
CA LEU A 49 8.89 13.73 0.46
C LEU A 49 7.79 14.80 0.65
N GLN A 50 7.24 14.92 1.87
CA GLN A 50 6.28 15.99 2.21
C GLN A 50 6.89 17.40 2.14
N ALA A 51 8.20 17.52 2.37
CA ALA A 51 8.95 18.77 2.24
C ALA A 51 9.44 19.04 0.80
N GLY A 52 9.12 18.17 -0.18
CA GLY A 52 9.50 18.35 -1.59
C GLY A 52 11.01 18.30 -1.85
N LYS A 53 11.80 17.72 -0.93
CA LYS A 53 13.28 17.80 -0.96
C LYS A 53 13.94 16.59 -1.64
N LEU A 54 13.20 15.50 -1.89
CA LEU A 54 13.66 14.34 -2.65
C LEU A 54 12.55 13.85 -3.60
N GLU A 55 12.84 13.79 -4.90
CA GLU A 55 12.09 12.92 -5.82
C GLU A 55 12.72 11.53 -5.82
N MET A 56 12.09 10.57 -5.13
CA MET A 56 12.41 9.16 -5.36
C MET A 56 11.67 8.68 -6.60
N VAL A 57 12.43 8.35 -7.64
CA VAL A 57 11.94 7.62 -8.81
C VAL A 57 12.20 6.13 -8.56
N LEU A 58 11.12 5.35 -8.46
CA LEU A 58 11.22 3.90 -8.33
C LEU A 58 11.73 3.29 -9.65
N SER A 59 12.72 2.39 -9.58
CA SER A 59 13.17 1.59 -10.72
C SER A 59 12.25 0.40 -11.02
N GLY A 60 11.31 0.10 -10.10
CA GLY A 60 10.33 -0.98 -10.21
C GLY A 60 9.31 -0.90 -9.07
N ALA A 61 8.21 -1.64 -9.21
CA ALA A 61 7.17 -1.67 -8.18
C ALA A 61 7.66 -2.40 -6.91
N LEU A 62 7.16 -1.96 -5.76
CA LEU A 62 7.40 -2.64 -4.49
C LEU A 62 6.57 -3.94 -4.44
N CYS A 63 7.11 -4.99 -3.82
CA CYS A 63 6.41 -6.27 -3.65
C CYS A 63 5.75 -6.36 -2.28
N PHE A 64 4.47 -6.71 -2.26
CA PHE A 64 3.69 -6.96 -1.04
C PHE A 64 2.90 -8.27 -1.13
N ARG A 65 2.54 -8.81 0.03
CA ARG A 65 1.55 -9.88 0.19
C ARG A 65 0.39 -9.37 1.02
N MET A 66 -0.82 -9.79 0.65
CA MET A 66 -2.06 -9.34 1.26
C MET A 66 -2.85 -10.52 1.82
N LYS A 67 -3.36 -10.34 3.04
CA LYS A 67 -4.33 -11.24 3.68
C LYS A 67 -5.40 -10.40 4.34
N ASP A 68 -6.66 -10.83 4.32
CA ASP A 68 -7.69 -10.14 5.10
C ASP A 68 -7.54 -10.39 6.62
N ALA A 69 -8.33 -9.70 7.44
CA ALA A 69 -8.32 -9.86 8.90
C ALA A 69 -8.70 -11.28 9.37
N ALA A 70 -9.38 -12.06 8.53
CA ALA A 70 -9.67 -13.49 8.76
C ALA A 70 -8.54 -14.40 8.26
N LEU A 71 -7.38 -13.83 7.91
CA LEU A 71 -6.18 -14.50 7.42
C LEU A 71 -6.35 -15.20 6.06
N LYS A 72 -7.40 -14.86 5.30
CA LYS A 72 -7.56 -15.37 3.93
C LYS A 72 -6.56 -14.69 3.02
N VAL A 73 -5.76 -15.49 2.33
CA VAL A 73 -4.67 -15.02 1.46
C VAL A 73 -5.24 -14.60 0.12
N LEU A 74 -4.86 -13.42 -0.38
CA LEU A 74 -5.22 -13.04 -1.75
C LEU A 74 -4.37 -13.83 -2.75
N TYR A 75 -5.01 -14.50 -3.70
CA TYR A 75 -4.35 -15.23 -4.78
C TYR A 75 -5.06 -14.99 -6.10
N LEU A 76 -4.34 -15.13 -7.21
CA LEU A 76 -4.88 -14.93 -8.55
C LEU A 76 -5.42 -16.23 -9.13
N HIS A 77 -6.66 -16.22 -9.61
CA HIS A 77 -7.30 -17.32 -10.32
C HIS A 77 -8.25 -16.78 -11.38
N ASP A 78 -8.21 -17.32 -12.61
CA ASP A 78 -9.07 -16.91 -13.73
C ASP A 78 -9.19 -15.38 -13.92
N ASN A 79 -8.05 -14.69 -13.80
CA ASN A 79 -7.94 -13.23 -13.90
C ASN A 79 -8.77 -12.46 -12.86
N GLN A 80 -8.97 -13.05 -11.67
CA GLN A 80 -9.58 -12.43 -10.51
C GLN A 80 -8.70 -12.67 -9.27
N LEU A 81 -8.64 -11.68 -8.39
CA LEU A 81 -8.08 -11.89 -7.05
C LEU A 81 -9.16 -12.53 -6.18
N LEU A 82 -8.88 -13.70 -5.63
CA LEU A 82 -9.75 -14.42 -4.70
C LEU A 82 -9.16 -14.42 -3.30
N ALA A 83 -10.01 -14.51 -2.27
CA ALA A 83 -9.60 -14.62 -0.88
C ALA A 83 -9.61 -16.08 -0.41
N GLY A 84 -8.45 -16.73 -0.45
CA GLY A 84 -8.29 -18.15 -0.15
C GLY A 84 -8.24 -18.43 1.35
N GLY A 85 -9.18 -19.26 1.82
CA GLY A 85 -9.19 -19.75 3.20
C GLY A 85 -8.12 -20.83 3.45
N LEU A 86 -7.81 -21.06 4.72
CA LEU A 86 -6.98 -22.19 5.15
C LEU A 86 -7.77 -23.49 4.96
N GLN A 87 -7.48 -24.23 3.89
CA GLN A 87 -7.99 -25.60 3.72
C GLN A 87 -6.93 -26.62 4.15
N ALA A 88 -7.33 -27.63 4.91
CA ALA A 88 -6.44 -28.68 5.37
C ALA A 88 -5.74 -29.35 4.18
N GLY A 89 -4.40 -29.27 4.13
CA GLY A 89 -3.58 -29.89 3.09
C GLY A 89 -3.39 -29.08 1.79
N LYS A 90 -4.05 -27.92 1.63
CA LYS A 90 -3.87 -27.05 0.46
C LYS A 90 -3.10 -25.79 0.86
N VAL A 91 -1.84 -25.69 0.43
CA VAL A 91 -1.05 -24.46 0.56
C VAL A 91 -1.38 -23.56 -0.64
N ILE A 92 -2.15 -22.49 -0.42
CA ILE A 92 -2.42 -21.48 -1.44
C ILE A 92 -1.20 -20.55 -1.50
N LYS A 93 -0.52 -20.51 -2.65
CA LYS A 93 0.50 -19.49 -2.91
C LYS A 93 -0.20 -18.15 -3.13
N GLY A 94 0.00 -17.21 -2.22
CA GLY A 94 -0.54 -15.86 -2.35
C GLY A 94 0.07 -15.11 -3.53
N GLU A 95 -0.72 -14.21 -4.10
CA GLU A 95 -0.27 -13.30 -5.16
C GLU A 95 0.71 -12.28 -4.58
N GLU A 96 1.78 -12.01 -5.33
CA GLU A 96 2.70 -10.92 -5.03
C GLU A 96 2.17 -9.63 -5.65
N ILE A 97 1.60 -8.80 -4.79
CA ILE A 97 0.97 -7.54 -5.14
C ILE A 97 2.07 -6.52 -5.40
N SER A 98 2.14 -6.04 -6.63
CA SER A 98 3.00 -4.93 -7.03
C SER A 98 2.39 -3.61 -6.59
N VAL A 99 3.18 -2.73 -5.98
CA VAL A 99 2.68 -1.50 -5.36
C VAL A 99 3.56 -0.32 -5.71
N VAL A 100 2.92 0.77 -6.14
CA VAL A 100 3.58 2.07 -6.35
C VAL A 100 2.72 3.19 -5.75
N PRO A 101 3.31 4.27 -5.24
CA PRO A 101 2.54 5.43 -4.83
C PRO A 101 2.00 6.17 -6.07
N ASN A 102 0.79 6.73 -5.98
CA ASN A 102 0.33 7.67 -6.99
C ASN A 102 0.79 9.09 -6.63
N ARG A 103 1.81 9.59 -7.33
CA ARG A 103 2.43 10.90 -7.08
C ARG A 103 1.60 12.09 -7.55
N SER A 104 0.51 11.88 -8.31
CA SER A 104 -0.36 12.95 -8.77
C SER A 104 -1.47 13.33 -7.79
N LEU A 105 -1.67 12.54 -6.73
CA LEU A 105 -2.67 12.79 -5.69
C LEU A 105 -2.02 13.22 -4.36
N ASP A 106 -2.81 13.72 -3.42
CA ASP A 106 -2.32 14.21 -2.13
C ASP A 106 -1.64 13.08 -1.34
N ALA A 107 -0.32 13.18 -1.19
CA ALA A 107 0.50 12.21 -0.46
C ALA A 107 0.07 12.02 1.00
N LYS A 108 -0.62 12.98 1.62
CA LYS A 108 -1.15 12.86 2.99
C LYS A 108 -2.21 11.77 3.10
N LEU A 109 -2.92 11.48 2.00
CA LEU A 109 -3.94 10.44 1.93
C LEU A 109 -3.36 9.05 1.60
N SER A 110 -2.04 8.94 1.46
CA SER A 110 -1.33 7.70 1.12
C SER A 110 -1.90 6.98 -0.11
N PRO A 111 -1.96 7.64 -1.29
CA PRO A 111 -2.50 7.07 -2.50
C PRO A 111 -1.57 6.00 -3.09
N VAL A 112 -2.10 4.80 -3.34
CA VAL A 112 -1.36 3.66 -3.89
C VAL A 112 -2.08 3.05 -5.08
N ILE A 113 -1.30 2.47 -6.00
CA ILE A 113 -1.78 1.67 -7.12
C ILE A 113 -1.35 0.24 -6.85
N LEU A 114 -2.27 -0.70 -7.06
CA LEU A 114 -2.08 -2.13 -6.80
C LEU A 114 -2.08 -2.88 -8.14
N GLY A 115 -1.10 -3.75 -8.33
CA GLY A 115 -0.97 -4.60 -9.51
C GLY A 115 -0.67 -6.04 -9.16
N VAL A 116 -0.90 -6.93 -10.12
CA VAL A 116 -0.66 -8.37 -10.02
C VAL A 116 0.23 -8.82 -11.17
N GLN A 117 0.70 -10.06 -11.13
CA GLN A 117 1.56 -10.67 -12.17
C GLN A 117 2.82 -9.82 -12.44
N GLY A 118 3.48 -9.37 -11.38
CA GLY A 118 4.65 -8.49 -11.49
C GLY A 118 4.31 -7.09 -12.00
N GLY A 119 3.03 -6.68 -11.89
CA GLY A 119 2.57 -5.35 -12.27
C GLY A 119 2.16 -5.22 -13.73
N SER A 120 1.94 -6.32 -14.46
CA SER A 120 1.43 -6.29 -15.84
C SER A 120 -0.08 -5.99 -15.93
N GLN A 121 -0.80 -6.18 -14.82
CA GLN A 121 -2.20 -5.80 -14.68
C GLN A 121 -2.42 -5.01 -13.39
N CYS A 122 -3.32 -4.03 -13.41
CA CYS A 122 -3.63 -3.19 -12.25
C CYS A 122 -5.09 -3.27 -11.85
N LEU A 123 -5.33 -3.16 -10.54
CA LEU A 123 -6.65 -3.13 -9.95
C LEU A 123 -7.32 -1.77 -10.22
N SER A 124 -8.54 -1.80 -10.77
CA SER A 124 -9.31 -0.63 -11.20
C SER A 124 -10.72 -0.70 -10.64
N CYS A 125 -11.29 0.45 -10.26
CA CYS A 125 -12.70 0.59 -9.90
C CYS A 125 -13.60 0.94 -11.11
N GLY A 126 -13.02 1.09 -12.30
CA GLY A 126 -13.73 1.57 -13.48
C GLY A 126 -14.07 3.06 -13.43
N THR A 127 -14.93 3.50 -14.35
CA THR A 127 -15.42 4.89 -14.48
C THR A 127 -16.93 4.94 -14.74
N GLY A 128 -17.64 3.85 -14.42
CA GLY A 128 -19.09 3.77 -14.55
C GLY A 128 -19.82 4.58 -13.47
N GLN A 129 -21.16 4.58 -13.52
CA GLN A 129 -21.97 5.17 -12.45
C GLN A 129 -21.76 4.44 -11.11
N GLU A 130 -21.66 3.12 -11.17
CA GLU A 130 -21.34 2.28 -10.02
C GLU A 130 -19.89 1.78 -10.10
N PRO A 131 -19.19 1.64 -8.97
CA PRO A 131 -17.84 1.10 -8.97
C PRO A 131 -17.87 -0.39 -9.30
N THR A 132 -16.97 -0.82 -10.17
CA THR A 132 -16.78 -2.23 -10.48
C THR A 132 -15.30 -2.56 -10.37
N LEU A 133 -14.97 -3.44 -9.43
CA LEU A 133 -13.60 -3.88 -9.23
C LEU A 133 -13.19 -4.86 -10.32
N LYS A 134 -12.08 -4.60 -11.00
CA LYS A 134 -11.53 -5.46 -12.06
C LYS A 134 -10.03 -5.28 -12.21
N LEU A 135 -9.39 -6.28 -12.80
CA LEU A 135 -8.03 -6.17 -13.30
C LEU A 135 -8.08 -5.64 -14.74
N GLU A 136 -7.32 -4.57 -15.03
CA GLU A 136 -7.12 -4.09 -16.40
C GLU A 136 -5.66 -4.37 -16.83
N PRO A 137 -5.43 -4.74 -18.10
CA PRO A 137 -4.11 -5.05 -18.64
C PRO A 137 -3.31 -3.76 -18.92
N VAL A 138 -2.88 -3.10 -17.84
CA VAL A 138 -2.02 -1.91 -17.87
C VAL A 138 -0.84 -2.12 -16.94
N ASN A 139 0.34 -1.70 -17.38
CA ASN A 139 1.54 -1.82 -16.58
C ASN A 139 1.57 -0.80 -15.43
N ILE A 140 1.89 -1.26 -14.23
CA ILE A 140 1.90 -0.42 -13.03
C ILE A 140 2.90 0.74 -13.10
N MET A 141 4.04 0.55 -13.78
CA MET A 141 5.04 1.60 -13.94
C MET A 141 4.58 2.66 -14.95
N GLU A 142 3.78 2.30 -15.97
CA GLU A 142 3.13 3.29 -16.84
C GLU A 142 2.20 4.20 -16.04
N LEU A 143 1.45 3.64 -15.08
CA LEU A 143 0.59 4.42 -14.19
C LEU A 143 1.39 5.25 -13.17
N TYR A 144 2.54 4.76 -12.69
CA TYR A 144 3.44 5.51 -11.80
C TYR A 144 4.07 6.73 -12.47
N HIS A 145 4.34 6.64 -13.78
CA HIS A 145 4.90 7.72 -14.57
C HIS A 145 3.83 8.67 -15.14
N SER A 146 2.55 8.26 -15.22
CA SER A 146 1.47 9.06 -15.81
C SER A 146 0.45 9.59 -14.78
N ALA A 147 0.35 10.92 -14.68
CA ALA A 147 -0.50 11.58 -13.69
C ALA A 147 -2.00 11.59 -14.03
N GLU A 148 -2.36 11.66 -15.32
CA GLU A 148 -3.71 12.07 -15.75
C GLU A 148 -4.76 10.94 -15.73
N LYS A 149 -4.36 9.66 -15.66
CA LYS A 149 -5.29 8.53 -15.84
C LYS A 149 -5.28 7.49 -14.71
N SER A 150 -4.52 7.75 -13.65
CA SER A 150 -4.29 6.79 -12.57
C SER A 150 -5.37 6.79 -11.49
N LYS A 151 -6.25 7.81 -11.42
CA LYS A 151 -7.22 7.94 -10.33
C LYS A 151 -8.16 6.73 -10.18
N LYS A 152 -8.63 6.14 -11.29
CA LYS A 152 -9.48 4.92 -11.26
C LYS A 152 -8.75 3.66 -10.79
N PHE A 153 -7.42 3.68 -10.82
CA PHE A 153 -6.52 2.62 -10.34
C PHE A 153 -5.98 2.89 -8.92
N THR A 154 -6.37 4.01 -8.31
CA THR A 154 -5.77 4.46 -7.07
C THR A 154 -6.68 4.18 -5.89
N PHE A 155 -6.05 3.71 -4.81
CA PHE A 155 -6.67 3.50 -3.53
C PHE A 155 -5.94 4.32 -2.46
N TYR A 156 -6.67 4.97 -1.57
CA TYR A 156 -6.10 5.57 -0.36
C TYR A 156 -5.92 4.50 0.70
N ARG A 157 -4.66 4.21 1.04
CA ARG A 157 -4.34 3.29 2.12
C ARG A 157 -4.53 4.00 3.47
N ARG A 158 -5.44 3.49 4.28
CA ARG A 158 -5.64 3.95 5.67
C ARG A 158 -5.07 2.91 6.61
N ASP A 159 -4.03 3.30 7.34
CA ASP A 159 -3.43 2.45 8.36
C ASP A 159 -4.34 2.40 9.61
N THR A 160 -4.75 1.19 10.01
CA THR A 160 -5.59 0.92 11.18
C THR A 160 -4.81 0.24 12.32
N GLY A 161 -3.47 0.21 12.23
CA GLY A 161 -2.57 -0.35 13.23
C GLY A 161 -1.83 -1.57 12.71
N LEU A 162 -2.40 -2.77 12.91
CA LEU A 162 -1.83 -4.01 12.37
C LEU A 162 -2.26 -4.28 10.92
N THR A 163 -3.37 -3.67 10.52
CA THR A 163 -4.01 -3.83 9.22
C THR A 163 -4.11 -2.49 8.50
N SER A 164 -4.53 -2.53 7.25
CA SER A 164 -4.87 -1.35 6.47
C SER A 164 -6.17 -1.59 5.71
N SER A 165 -6.95 -0.52 5.55
CA SER A 165 -8.08 -0.47 4.61
C SER A 165 -7.70 0.33 3.37
N PHE A 166 -8.38 0.06 2.27
CA PHE A 166 -8.08 0.63 0.95
C PHE A 166 -9.34 1.23 0.36
N GLU A 167 -9.44 2.55 0.39
CA GLU A 167 -10.59 3.28 -0.16
C GLU A 167 -10.33 3.67 -1.61
N SER A 168 -11.32 3.55 -2.50
CA SER A 168 -11.19 4.01 -3.89
C SER A 168 -11.04 5.53 -3.98
N ALA A 169 -10.00 5.99 -4.70
CA ALA A 169 -9.83 7.41 -4.99
C ALA A 169 -10.86 7.92 -6.02
N ALA A 170 -11.38 7.04 -6.88
CA ALA A 170 -12.40 7.38 -7.88
C ALA A 170 -13.83 7.37 -7.28
N TYR A 171 -14.06 6.54 -6.26
CA TYR A 171 -15.36 6.38 -5.61
C TYR A 171 -15.20 6.54 -4.08
N PRO A 172 -15.21 7.77 -3.55
CA PRO A 172 -15.09 8.00 -2.10
C PRO A 172 -16.15 7.24 -1.29
N GLY A 173 -15.77 6.72 -0.13
CA GLY A 173 -16.62 5.88 0.73
C GLY A 173 -16.68 4.40 0.33
N TRP A 174 -16.07 4.02 -0.80
CA TRP A 174 -16.01 2.63 -1.25
C TRP A 174 -14.66 2.00 -0.94
N PHE A 175 -14.67 0.81 -0.34
CA PHE A 175 -13.48 0.13 0.16
C PHE A 175 -13.31 -1.24 -0.49
N LEU A 176 -12.06 -1.64 -0.69
CA LEU A 176 -11.75 -3.04 -0.97
C LEU A 176 -12.27 -3.92 0.17
N CYS A 177 -12.91 -5.02 -0.20
CA CYS A 177 -13.42 -5.97 0.78
C CYS A 177 -13.36 -7.41 0.28
N THR A 178 -13.32 -8.33 1.23
CA THR A 178 -13.61 -9.76 1.03
C THR A 178 -14.89 -10.10 1.76
N VAL A 179 -15.52 -11.22 1.39
CA VAL A 179 -16.65 -11.77 2.14
C VAL A 179 -16.16 -12.83 3.15
N PRO A 180 -16.97 -13.20 4.16
CA PRO A 180 -16.58 -14.24 5.12
C PRO A 180 -16.23 -15.58 4.45
N GLU A 181 -16.94 -15.94 3.38
CA GLU A 181 -16.74 -17.17 2.63
C GLU A 181 -15.36 -17.22 1.94
N ALA A 182 -14.75 -18.42 1.95
CA ALA A 182 -13.49 -18.66 1.29
C ALA A 182 -13.64 -18.75 -0.24
N ASP A 183 -12.54 -18.46 -0.94
CA ASP A 183 -12.40 -18.58 -2.39
C ASP A 183 -13.38 -17.68 -3.17
N GLN A 184 -13.88 -16.62 -2.53
CA GLN A 184 -14.69 -15.60 -3.17
C GLN A 184 -13.82 -14.46 -3.72
N PRO A 185 -14.25 -13.80 -4.81
CA PRO A 185 -13.54 -12.67 -5.38
C PRO A 185 -13.38 -11.51 -4.40
N LEU A 186 -12.27 -10.79 -4.54
CA LEU A 186 -12.09 -9.47 -3.97
C LEU A 186 -13.13 -8.52 -4.60
N GLN A 187 -13.78 -7.75 -3.75
CA GLN A 187 -14.89 -6.88 -4.11
C GLN A 187 -14.63 -5.45 -3.66
N ILE A 188 -15.57 -4.57 -4.00
CA ILE A 188 -15.65 -3.22 -3.45
C ILE A 188 -17.01 -3.02 -2.81
N THR A 189 -17.04 -2.42 -1.63
CA THR A 189 -18.28 -2.18 -0.88
C THR A 189 -18.35 -0.75 -0.38
N HIS A 190 -19.56 -0.21 -0.29
CA HIS A 190 -19.81 1.05 0.39
C HIS A 190 -20.02 0.74 1.88
N LEU A 191 -19.16 1.29 2.75
CA LEU A 191 -19.23 1.00 4.18
C LEU A 191 -20.45 1.71 4.80
N LEU A 192 -21.60 1.04 4.80
CA LEU A 192 -22.72 1.38 5.68
C LEU A 192 -22.49 0.65 7.00
N LYS A 193 -22.34 1.39 8.11
CA LYS A 193 -22.23 0.81 9.46
C LYS A 193 -23.49 0.00 9.77
N GLY A 194 -23.43 -1.31 9.55
CA GLY A 194 -24.31 -2.31 10.17
C GLY A 194 -23.60 -2.96 11.34
N THR A 195 -24.27 -3.86 12.06
CA THR A 195 -23.64 -4.74 13.04
C THR A 195 -24.17 -6.14 12.79
N SER A 196 -23.69 -6.81 11.74
CA SER A 196 -23.96 -8.23 11.50
C SER A 196 -22.68 -9.02 11.22
N TRP A 197 -22.72 -10.32 11.49
CA TRP A 197 -21.58 -11.24 11.34
C TRP A 197 -21.29 -11.62 9.88
N ASP A 198 -22.17 -11.25 8.95
CA ASP A 198 -22.04 -11.47 7.50
C ASP A 198 -21.46 -10.23 6.79
N GLU A 199 -20.81 -9.35 7.55
CA GLU A 199 -20.25 -8.11 7.01
C GLU A 199 -18.99 -8.38 6.17
N PRO A 200 -18.82 -7.63 5.06
CA PRO A 200 -17.59 -7.65 4.30
C PRO A 200 -16.39 -7.23 5.17
N ILE A 201 -15.29 -7.96 5.04
CA ILE A 201 -14.03 -7.68 5.74
C ILE A 201 -13.26 -6.64 4.91
N THR A 202 -12.95 -5.50 5.52
CA THR A 202 -12.28 -4.36 4.84
C THR A 202 -10.85 -4.11 5.32
N ASP A 203 -10.42 -4.84 6.35
CA ASP A 203 -9.08 -4.74 6.93
C ASP A 203 -8.17 -5.83 6.38
N PHE A 204 -6.98 -5.42 5.94
CA PHE A 204 -5.98 -6.31 5.35
C PHE A 204 -4.64 -6.17 6.04
N TYR A 205 -4.00 -7.30 6.36
CA TYR A 205 -2.57 -7.35 6.59
C TYR A 205 -1.85 -7.07 5.27
N PHE A 206 -0.96 -6.08 5.27
CA PHE A 206 -0.26 -5.58 4.10
C PHE A 206 1.25 -5.61 4.35
N GLN A 207 1.89 -6.71 3.97
CA GLN A 207 3.27 -7.03 4.36
C GLN A 207 4.18 -6.99 3.14
N GLN A 208 5.35 -6.37 3.26
CA GLN A 208 6.34 -6.37 2.19
C GLN A 208 6.87 -7.79 1.97
N CYS A 209 7.15 -8.16 0.72
CA CYS A 209 7.83 -9.43 0.42
C CYS A 209 9.26 -9.42 0.98
N ASP A 210 9.74 -10.58 1.41
CA ASP A 210 11.12 -10.80 1.87
C ASP A 210 12.15 -10.70 0.72
#